data_AF-A0A926BCB2-F1
#
_entry.id   AF-A0A926BCB2-F1
#
_cell.length_a   1.000
_cell.length_b   1.000
_cell.length_c   1.000
_cell.angle_alpha   90.00
_cell.angle_beta   90.00
_cell.angle_gamma   90.00
#
_symmetry.space_group_name_H-M   'P 1'
#
loop_
_entity.id
_entity.type
_entity.pdbx_description
1 polymer ?
#
loop_
_entity_poly.entity_id
_entity_poly.type
_entity_poly.pdbx_seq_one_letter_code
_entity_poly.pdbx_strand_id
1 'polypeptide(L)'
;ESVPQFCSLLRKGNFYRFIGVRNPENVEIAEEVMQNCVRKVLGSGGKLSAAPTDLLEKSLETLVNDPKALERIYSGKERREQLAERIRAIIADEGELAELKIAFTASLDLFQKVDSKGRERTPLWGIVASVVNAPEGGAGSAQPIVFLDISGEGTAFKDDEEIKALILREIANALNIEGGKAFVAGKQLNVLVALDEAHRYVKNYTRSGDDSEMASLTKSFVDAVRTTRKYGLGYMFITQTLASLHREIIGQLRLNAFGYGLTTGGEQDQLQELVGDKEALSLYKSFVDPQSRRQFPFMFTGPASPLSFTGMPLFVQMFTSFRDFCAANPNWTKTAADEVENAPKPAPVITTERGFGSSEAFNTARNADFD
;
A
#
# COMPACT_ATOMS: atom_id res chain seq x y z
N GLU A 1 -8.19 17.92 -5.05
CA GLU A 1 -8.37 16.62 -4.36
C GLU A 1 -7.40 16.39 -3.20
N SER A 2 -6.16 16.90 -3.25
CA SER A 2 -5.13 16.57 -2.26
C SER A 2 -5.23 17.25 -0.89
N VAL A 3 -5.95 18.38 -0.77
CA VAL A 3 -6.03 19.14 0.51
C VAL A 3 -6.76 18.38 1.62
N PRO A 4 -7.93 17.74 1.38
CA PRO A 4 -8.55 16.87 2.37
C PRO A 4 -7.61 15.78 2.90
N GLN A 5 -6.90 15.08 2.01
CA GLN A 5 -5.94 14.03 2.39
C GLN A 5 -4.80 14.59 3.24
N PHE A 6 -4.28 15.75 2.88
CA PHE A 6 -3.25 16.44 3.66
C PHE A 6 -3.74 16.80 5.07
N CYS A 7 -4.94 17.37 5.22
CA CYS A 7 -5.48 17.69 6.55
C CYS A 7 -5.81 16.44 7.37
N SER A 8 -6.25 15.36 6.72
CA SER A 8 -6.45 14.07 7.38
C SER A 8 -5.13 13.50 7.92
N LEU A 9 -4.02 13.65 7.18
CA LEU A 9 -2.68 13.28 7.64
C LEU A 9 -2.24 14.12 8.84
N LEU A 10 -2.51 15.43 8.84
CA LEU A 10 -2.25 16.29 10.00
C LEU A 10 -3.00 15.79 11.25
N ARG A 11 -4.24 15.31 11.09
CA ARG A 11 -5.01 14.73 12.18
C ARG A 11 -4.31 13.54 12.82
N LYS A 12 -3.78 12.63 11.99
CA LYS A 12 -3.02 11.46 12.44
C LYS A 12 -1.71 11.84 13.12
N GLY A 13 -1.05 12.89 12.62
CA GLY A 13 0.18 13.45 13.21
C GLY A 13 -0.01 14.28 14.49
N ASN A 14 -1.16 14.18 15.19
CA ASN A 14 -1.49 14.96 16.40
C ASN A 14 -1.45 16.49 16.25
N PHE A 15 -1.41 17.03 15.03
CA PHE A 15 -1.33 18.47 14.75
C PHE A 15 -2.41 19.27 15.47
N TYR A 16 -3.67 18.81 15.39
CA TYR A 16 -4.82 19.52 16.00
C TYR A 16 -4.74 19.56 17.54
N ARG A 17 -4.21 18.50 18.15
CA ARG A 17 -3.98 18.47 19.60
C ARG A 17 -2.90 19.45 20.02
N PHE A 18 -1.84 19.58 19.23
CA PHE A 18 -0.74 20.53 19.47
C PHE A 18 -1.24 21.98 19.48
N ILE A 19 -2.10 22.34 18.52
CA ILE A 19 -2.70 23.69 18.45
C ILE A 19 -3.83 23.92 19.47
N GLY A 20 -4.17 22.91 20.30
CA GLY A 20 -5.10 23.04 21.42
C GLY A 20 -6.49 22.41 21.22
N VAL A 21 -6.77 21.80 20.07
CA VAL A 21 -8.05 21.11 19.80
C VAL A 21 -7.95 19.64 20.25
N ARG A 22 -8.50 19.34 21.43
CA ARG A 22 -8.36 18.02 22.08
C ARG A 22 -9.58 17.11 21.95
N ASN A 23 -10.78 17.68 21.84
CA ASN A 23 -12.02 16.90 21.75
C ASN A 23 -12.14 16.25 20.34
N PRO A 24 -12.33 14.93 20.21
CA PRO A 24 -12.47 14.25 18.93
C PRO A 24 -13.47 14.88 17.95
N GLU A 25 -14.67 15.24 18.41
CA GLU A 25 -15.70 15.87 17.55
C GLU A 25 -15.21 17.21 16.97
N ASN A 26 -14.51 18.00 17.80
CA ASN A 26 -13.99 19.29 17.37
C ASN A 26 -12.73 19.14 16.52
N VAL A 27 -11.99 18.03 16.63
CA VAL A 27 -10.86 17.73 15.77
C VAL A 27 -11.34 17.48 14.34
N GLU A 28 -12.45 16.76 14.15
CA GLU A 28 -13.06 16.56 12.82
C GLU A 28 -13.50 17.89 12.20
N ILE A 29 -14.15 18.75 12.99
CA ILE A 29 -14.55 20.07 12.51
C ILE A 29 -13.32 20.95 12.23
N ALA A 30 -12.29 20.89 13.09
CA ALA A 30 -11.04 21.61 12.88
C ALA A 30 -10.31 21.14 11.62
N GLU A 31 -10.42 19.87 11.26
CA GLU A 31 -9.90 19.34 10.01
C GLU A 31 -10.57 20.03 8.81
N GLU A 32 -11.91 20.04 8.75
CA GLU A 32 -12.65 20.72 7.68
C GLU A 32 -12.33 22.23 7.60
N VAL A 33 -12.26 22.87 8.75
CA VAL A 33 -11.93 24.30 8.84
C VAL A 33 -10.51 24.56 8.35
N MET A 34 -9.55 23.71 8.72
CA MET A 34 -8.16 23.82 8.26
C MET A 34 -8.05 23.57 6.76
N GLN A 35 -8.81 22.63 6.19
CA GLN A 35 -8.87 22.45 4.73
C GLN A 35 -9.27 23.75 4.02
N ASN A 36 -10.24 24.48 4.58
CA ASN A 36 -10.65 25.76 4.02
C ASN A 36 -9.58 26.85 4.17
N CYS A 37 -8.87 26.89 5.29
CA CYS A 37 -7.75 27.80 5.51
C CYS A 37 -6.63 27.55 4.50
N VAL A 38 -6.19 26.29 4.35
CA VAL A 38 -5.17 25.88 3.38
C VAL A 38 -5.61 26.23 1.95
N ARG A 39 -6.88 25.98 1.57
CA ARG A 39 -7.40 26.36 0.25
C ARG A 39 -7.39 27.87 0.02
N LYS A 40 -7.73 28.67 1.04
CA LYS A 40 -7.66 30.14 0.95
C LYS A 40 -6.24 30.62 0.70
N VAL A 41 -5.26 30.05 1.40
CA VAL A 41 -3.83 30.42 1.24
C VAL A 41 -3.29 29.99 -0.13
N LEU A 42 -3.65 28.80 -0.60
CA LEU A 42 -3.24 28.32 -1.93
C LEU A 42 -3.89 29.10 -3.08
N GLY A 43 -5.05 29.72 -2.84
CA GLY A 43 -5.81 30.46 -3.85
C GLY A 43 -6.54 29.56 -4.86
N SER A 44 -7.28 30.19 -5.77
CA SER A 44 -8.06 29.49 -6.79
C SER A 44 -7.15 28.69 -7.74
N GLY A 45 -7.20 27.36 -7.64
CA GLY A 45 -6.40 26.45 -8.47
C GLY A 45 -5.01 26.14 -7.91
N GLY A 46 -4.65 26.67 -6.75
CA GLY A 46 -3.38 26.34 -6.08
C GLY A 46 -3.30 24.86 -5.71
N LYS A 47 -2.10 24.29 -5.85
CA LYS A 47 -1.82 22.87 -5.59
C LYS A 47 -0.79 22.73 -4.49
N LEU A 48 -0.97 21.74 -3.61
CA LEU A 48 0.03 21.39 -2.59
C LEU A 48 1.40 21.06 -3.18
N SER A 49 1.43 20.59 -4.43
CA SER A 49 2.66 20.30 -5.18
C SER A 49 3.61 21.49 -5.36
N ALA A 50 3.09 22.70 -5.24
CA ALA A 50 3.82 23.96 -5.32
C ALA A 50 3.42 24.89 -4.16
N ALA A 51 3.08 24.31 -3.00
CA ALA A 51 2.72 25.09 -1.82
C ALA A 51 3.88 26.00 -1.39
N PRO A 52 3.59 27.23 -0.93
CA PRO A 52 4.62 28.13 -0.43
C PRO A 52 5.22 27.62 0.89
N THR A 53 6.44 28.03 1.20
CA THR A 53 7.16 27.63 2.42
C THR A 53 6.51 28.15 3.71
N ASP A 54 5.73 29.23 3.61
CA ASP A 54 4.99 29.87 4.71
C ASP A 54 3.52 29.40 4.79
N LEU A 55 3.20 28.25 4.17
CA LEU A 55 1.83 27.71 4.15
C LEU A 55 1.28 27.50 5.56
N LEU A 56 2.09 27.01 6.51
CA LEU A 56 1.64 26.76 7.88
C LEU A 56 1.22 28.05 8.55
N GLU A 57 2.12 29.04 8.59
CA GLU A 57 1.92 30.33 9.25
C GLU A 57 0.70 31.03 8.68
N LYS A 58 0.62 31.15 7.35
CA LYS A 58 -0.53 31.78 6.69
C LYS A 58 -1.82 31.01 6.94
N SER A 59 -1.78 29.68 7.05
CA SER A 59 -2.99 28.89 7.36
C SER A 59 -3.45 29.09 8.80
N LEU A 60 -2.52 29.17 9.76
CA LEU A 60 -2.82 29.47 11.16
C LEU A 60 -3.31 30.92 11.34
N GLU A 61 -2.68 31.88 10.68
CA GLU A 61 -3.14 33.27 10.65
C GLU A 61 -4.53 33.39 10.05
N THR A 62 -4.80 32.69 8.95
CA THR A 62 -6.13 32.65 8.32
C THR A 62 -7.18 32.05 9.27
N LEU A 63 -6.81 31.02 10.04
CA LEU A 63 -7.70 30.41 11.04
C LEU A 63 -8.03 31.38 12.18
N VAL A 64 -7.02 32.03 12.75
CA VAL A 64 -7.18 32.96 13.88
C VAL A 64 -7.95 34.22 13.48
N ASN A 65 -7.79 34.67 12.23
CA ASN A 65 -8.43 35.88 11.72
C ASN A 65 -9.83 35.62 11.12
N ASP A 66 -10.34 34.39 11.18
CA ASP A 66 -11.69 34.03 10.73
C ASP A 66 -12.58 33.64 11.94
N PRO A 67 -13.35 34.60 12.50
CA PRO A 67 -14.21 34.34 13.66
C PRO A 67 -15.24 33.23 13.42
N LYS A 68 -15.72 33.07 12.18
CA LYS A 68 -16.68 32.02 11.82
C LYS A 68 -16.02 30.64 11.80
N ALA A 69 -14.77 30.57 11.36
CA ALA A 69 -13.98 29.33 11.43
C ALA A 69 -13.82 28.86 12.88
N LEU A 70 -13.45 29.76 13.79
CA LEU A 70 -13.31 29.45 15.22
C LEU A 70 -14.65 29.04 15.87
N GLU A 71 -15.75 29.69 15.49
CA GLU A 71 -17.11 29.35 15.94
C GLU A 71 -17.59 27.99 15.51
N ARG A 72 -17.16 27.51 14.34
CA ARG A 72 -17.44 26.14 13.90
C ARG A 72 -16.73 25.13 14.80
N ILE A 73 -15.47 25.37 15.17
CA ILE A 73 -14.70 24.45 16.02
C ILE A 73 -15.21 24.48 17.47
N TYR A 74 -15.49 25.66 18.01
CA TYR A 74 -16.00 25.84 19.36
C TYR A 74 -17.13 26.87 19.38
N SER A 75 -18.33 26.46 19.82
CA SER A 75 -19.46 27.37 20.01
C SER A 75 -19.25 28.35 21.18
N GLY A 76 -18.60 27.89 22.26
CA GLY A 76 -18.32 28.69 23.46
C GLY A 76 -17.29 29.79 23.21
N LYS A 77 -17.60 31.02 23.62
CA LYS A 77 -16.73 32.20 23.44
C LYS A 77 -15.35 32.02 24.10
N GLU A 78 -15.32 31.57 25.35
CA GLU A 78 -14.07 31.38 26.10
C GLU A 78 -13.11 30.40 25.41
N ARG A 79 -13.61 29.24 24.94
CA ARG A 79 -12.79 28.25 24.24
C ARG A 79 -12.27 28.76 22.89
N ARG A 80 -13.03 29.60 22.19
CA ARG A 80 -12.57 30.25 20.96
C ARG A 80 -11.41 31.20 21.23
N GLU A 81 -11.54 32.02 22.28
CA GLU A 81 -10.50 32.96 22.70
C GLU A 81 -9.24 32.20 23.11
N GLN A 82 -9.36 31.13 23.91
CA GLN A 82 -8.25 30.25 24.29
C GLN A 82 -7.57 29.62 23.07
N LEU A 83 -8.32 29.11 22.09
CA LEU A 83 -7.74 28.54 20.86
C LEU A 83 -7.00 29.60 20.05
N ALA A 84 -7.61 30.78 19.87
CA ALA A 84 -6.99 31.88 19.13
C ALA A 84 -5.71 32.38 19.82
N GLU A 85 -5.73 32.53 21.14
CA GLU A 85 -4.55 32.88 21.93
C GLU A 85 -3.47 31.80 21.86
N ARG A 86 -3.83 30.52 21.95
CA ARG A 86 -2.88 29.41 21.81
C ARG A 86 -2.19 29.43 20.46
N ILE A 87 -2.94 29.61 19.37
CA ILE A 87 -2.36 29.67 18.02
C ILE A 87 -1.46 30.91 17.88
N ARG A 88 -1.88 32.09 18.36
CA ARG A 88 -1.04 33.29 18.34
C ARG A 88 0.25 33.11 19.15
N ALA A 89 0.17 32.44 20.29
CA ALA A 89 1.33 32.11 21.11
C ALA A 89 2.30 31.19 20.36
N ILE A 90 1.79 30.13 19.69
CA ILE A 90 2.62 29.26 18.84
C ILE A 90 3.28 30.05 17.72
N ILE A 91 2.55 30.95 17.03
CA ILE A 91 3.12 31.76 15.94
C ILE A 91 4.22 32.70 16.46
N ALA A 92 4.06 33.24 17.66
CA ALA A 92 5.02 34.17 18.28
C ALA A 92 6.25 33.49 18.89
N ASP A 93 6.13 32.22 19.29
CA ASP A 93 7.23 31.42 19.84
C ASP A 93 7.93 30.63 18.72
N GLU A 94 9.16 31.04 18.37
CA GLU A 94 9.95 30.38 17.31
C GLU A 94 10.20 28.89 17.58
N GLY A 95 10.35 28.49 18.85
CA GLY A 95 10.61 27.11 19.24
C GLY A 95 9.37 26.23 19.03
N GLU A 96 8.22 26.65 19.55
CA GLU A 96 6.98 25.90 19.36
C GLU A 96 6.55 25.87 17.88
N LEU A 97 6.74 26.98 17.15
CA LEU A 97 6.47 27.02 15.72
C LEU A 97 7.36 26.03 14.95
N ALA A 98 8.65 25.93 15.32
CA ALA A 98 9.57 24.99 14.69
C ALA A 98 9.16 23.53 14.95
N GLU A 99 8.72 23.19 16.16
CA GLU A 99 8.20 21.85 16.47
C GLU A 99 6.95 21.53 15.65
N LEU A 100 5.99 22.47 15.57
CA LEU A 100 4.79 22.28 14.78
C LEU A 100 5.10 22.17 13.28
N LYS A 101 6.08 22.94 12.79
CA LYS A 101 6.58 22.86 11.41
C LYS A 101 7.12 21.49 11.07
N ILE A 102 7.76 20.78 11.99
CA ILE A 102 8.28 19.43 11.71
C ILE A 102 7.12 18.49 11.32
N ALA A 103 6.06 18.44 12.13
CA ALA A 103 4.90 17.58 11.86
C ALA A 103 4.14 18.01 10.58
N PHE A 104 3.98 19.32 10.38
CA PHE A 104 3.30 19.86 9.20
C PHE A 104 4.09 19.58 7.91
N THR A 105 5.41 19.83 7.93
CA THR A 105 6.29 19.64 6.77
C THR A 105 6.42 18.16 6.42
N ALA A 106 6.52 17.27 7.41
CA ALA A 106 6.53 15.83 7.16
C ALA A 106 5.29 15.38 6.37
N SER A 107 4.12 15.95 6.69
CA SER A 107 2.88 15.68 5.96
C SER A 107 2.86 16.35 4.59
N LEU A 108 3.36 17.58 4.47
CA LEU A 108 3.36 18.35 3.23
C LEU A 108 4.31 17.77 2.18
N ASP A 109 5.45 17.23 2.60
CA ASP A 109 6.48 16.58 1.77
C ASP A 109 5.94 15.39 0.96
N LEU A 110 4.80 14.81 1.37
CA LEU A 110 4.10 13.75 0.63
C LEU A 110 3.36 14.28 -0.60
N PHE A 111 3.11 15.58 -0.67
CA PHE A 111 2.34 16.22 -1.74
C PHE A 111 3.19 17.12 -2.65
N GLN A 112 4.40 17.48 -2.21
CA GLN A 112 5.31 18.34 -2.97
C GLN A 112 6.03 17.58 -4.11
N LYS A 113 6.31 18.29 -5.22
CA LYS A 113 7.16 17.74 -6.30
C LYS A 113 8.60 17.53 -5.86
N VAL A 114 9.07 18.41 -4.99
CA VAL A 114 10.40 18.39 -4.38
C VAL A 114 10.16 18.54 -2.90
N ASP A 115 10.59 17.57 -2.11
CA ASP A 115 10.40 17.62 -0.66
C ASP A 115 11.31 18.65 0.02
N SER A 116 11.10 18.88 1.31
CA SER A 116 11.92 19.76 2.15
C SER A 116 13.42 19.47 2.14
N LYS A 117 13.82 18.27 1.69
CA LYS A 117 15.23 17.83 1.55
C LYS A 117 15.77 17.97 0.12
N GLY A 118 15.00 18.56 -0.80
CA GLY A 118 15.39 18.75 -2.20
C GLY A 118 15.24 17.50 -3.07
N ARG A 119 14.55 16.46 -2.60
CA ARG A 119 14.38 15.21 -3.35
C ARG A 119 13.15 15.30 -4.25
N GLU A 120 13.32 14.99 -5.54
CA GLU A 120 12.19 14.87 -6.47
C GLU A 120 11.30 13.69 -6.09
N ARG A 121 9.99 13.94 -6.06
CA ARG A 121 8.95 12.96 -5.74
C ARG A 121 8.19 12.55 -6.98
N THR A 122 7.98 11.25 -7.15
CA THR A 122 7.05 10.73 -8.14
C THR A 122 5.64 10.73 -7.55
N PRO A 123 4.65 11.39 -8.18
CA PRO A 123 3.28 11.31 -7.71
C PRO A 123 2.77 9.87 -7.82
N LEU A 124 1.95 9.43 -6.86
CA LEU A 124 1.33 8.10 -6.85
C LEU A 124 0.60 7.78 -8.16
N TRP A 125 -0.14 8.75 -8.69
CA TRP A 125 -0.78 8.65 -10.01
C TRP A 125 0.20 8.49 -11.17
N GLY A 126 1.40 9.06 -11.07
CA GLY A 126 2.46 8.86 -12.05
C GLY A 126 2.99 7.42 -12.04
N ILE A 127 3.03 6.79 -10.86
CA ILE A 127 3.39 5.38 -10.72
C ILE A 127 2.31 4.49 -11.33
N VAL A 128 1.04 4.73 -11.01
CA VAL A 128 -0.06 3.96 -11.61
C VAL A 128 -0.10 4.14 -13.12
N ALA A 129 0.06 5.38 -13.60
CA ALA A 129 0.07 5.69 -15.02
C ALA A 129 1.26 5.05 -15.77
N SER A 130 2.43 4.91 -15.14
CA SER A 130 3.59 4.26 -15.78
C SER A 130 3.38 2.75 -15.95
N VAL A 131 2.60 2.12 -15.06
CA VAL A 131 2.23 0.70 -15.18
C VAL A 131 1.10 0.54 -16.20
N VAL A 132 0.04 1.34 -16.09
CA VAL A 132 -1.17 1.19 -16.91
C VAL A 132 -0.96 1.59 -18.37
N ASN A 133 -0.18 2.64 -18.63
CA ASN A 133 0.09 3.12 -19.99
C ASN A 133 1.37 2.54 -20.58
N ALA A 134 1.95 1.52 -19.96
CA ALA A 134 3.06 0.81 -20.56
C ALA A 134 2.63 0.28 -21.93
N PRO A 135 3.40 0.54 -23.00
CA PRO A 135 3.03 0.09 -24.33
C PRO A 135 2.77 -1.42 -24.33
N GLU A 136 1.59 -1.82 -24.82
CA GLU A 136 1.24 -3.22 -25.00
C GLU A 136 2.29 -3.88 -25.88
N GLY A 137 2.87 -4.98 -25.38
CA GLY A 137 4.12 -5.47 -25.90
C GLY A 137 4.06 -5.95 -27.34
N GLY A 138 4.73 -5.23 -28.23
CA GLY A 138 5.39 -5.86 -29.37
C GLY A 138 6.56 -6.71 -28.84
N ALA A 139 6.91 -7.80 -29.55
CA ALA A 139 7.99 -8.70 -29.17
C ALA A 139 9.28 -7.92 -28.84
N GLY A 140 9.58 -7.78 -27.54
CA GLY A 140 10.77 -7.06 -27.04
C GLY A 140 10.54 -5.93 -26.04
N SER A 141 9.31 -5.43 -25.81
CA SER A 141 9.09 -4.43 -24.75
C SER A 141 8.73 -5.08 -23.42
N ALA A 142 9.60 -4.86 -22.43
CA ALA A 142 9.40 -5.26 -21.04
C ALA A 142 8.13 -4.63 -20.44
N GLN A 143 7.26 -5.45 -19.84
CA GLN A 143 6.24 -4.92 -18.93
C GLN A 143 6.92 -4.40 -17.65
N PRO A 144 6.52 -3.22 -17.13
CA PRO A 144 7.13 -2.68 -15.93
C PRO A 144 6.71 -3.49 -14.69
N ILE A 145 7.69 -3.80 -13.84
CA ILE A 145 7.46 -4.28 -12.48
C ILE A 145 7.77 -3.12 -11.54
N VAL A 146 6.82 -2.73 -10.72
CA VAL A 146 6.97 -1.63 -9.76
C VAL A 146 6.97 -2.19 -8.35
N PHE A 147 8.06 -1.92 -7.63
CA PHE A 147 8.17 -2.21 -6.20
C PHE A 147 7.83 -0.95 -5.40
N LEU A 148 6.86 -1.07 -4.51
CA LEU A 148 6.47 -0.01 -3.60
C LEU A 148 6.89 -0.37 -2.19
N ASP A 149 7.99 0.23 -1.75
CA ASP A 149 8.41 0.11 -0.36
C ASP A 149 7.57 1.05 0.53
N ILE A 150 6.72 0.44 1.35
CA ILE A 150 5.85 1.11 2.33
C ILE A 150 6.37 0.94 3.77
N SER A 151 7.61 0.47 3.95
CA SER A 151 8.27 0.38 5.26
C SER A 151 8.34 1.74 5.95
N GLY A 152 8.49 2.82 5.18
CA GLY A 152 8.62 4.19 5.67
C GLY A 152 9.98 4.48 6.30
N GLU A 153 11.01 3.69 6.00
CA GLU A 153 12.36 3.94 6.53
C GLU A 153 12.87 5.34 6.17
N GLY A 154 13.35 6.07 7.19
CA GLY A 154 13.81 7.45 7.04
C GLY A 154 12.69 8.50 6.89
N THR A 155 11.43 8.13 7.15
CA THR A 155 10.29 9.05 7.24
C THR A 155 9.76 9.19 8.66
N ALA A 156 9.02 10.27 8.92
CA ALA A 156 8.31 10.47 10.19
C ALA A 156 7.17 9.45 10.43
N PHE A 157 6.89 8.57 9.48
CA PHE A 157 5.72 7.69 9.47
C PHE A 157 6.09 6.20 9.41
N LYS A 158 7.35 5.85 9.72
CA LYS A 158 7.90 4.47 9.64
C LYS A 158 6.99 3.42 10.28
N ASP A 159 6.33 3.73 11.40
CA ASP A 159 5.51 2.79 12.17
C ASP A 159 4.02 3.14 12.20
N ASP A 160 3.57 4.03 11.30
CA ASP A 160 2.16 4.44 11.25
C ASP A 160 1.36 3.55 10.27
N GLU A 161 0.73 2.49 10.79
CA GLU A 161 -0.13 1.59 9.99
C GLU A 161 -1.29 2.32 9.32
N GLU A 162 -1.76 3.41 9.94
CA GLU A 162 -2.89 4.21 9.50
C GLU A 162 -2.53 5.09 8.29
N ILE A 163 -1.28 5.53 8.18
CA ILE A 163 -0.75 6.24 7.00
C ILE A 163 -0.44 5.24 5.88
N LYS A 164 0.15 4.09 6.20
CA LYS A 164 0.38 3.00 5.23
C LYS A 164 -0.95 2.56 4.61
N ALA A 165 -1.98 2.41 5.44
CA ALA A 165 -3.30 2.04 4.96
C ALA A 165 -3.90 3.09 4.02
N LEU A 166 -3.75 4.37 4.35
CA LEU A 166 -4.18 5.48 3.49
C LEU A 166 -3.49 5.43 2.11
N ILE A 167 -2.16 5.25 2.09
CA ILE A 167 -1.38 5.18 0.84
C ILE A 167 -1.87 4.02 -0.04
N LEU A 168 -2.01 2.82 0.55
CA LEU A 168 -2.51 1.64 -0.17
C LEU A 168 -3.94 1.85 -0.70
N ARG A 169 -4.79 2.53 0.07
CA ARG A 169 -6.16 2.88 -0.35
C ARG A 169 -6.15 3.78 -1.57
N GLU A 170 -5.30 4.80 -1.57
CA GLU A 170 -5.15 5.71 -2.71
C GLU A 170 -4.63 5.00 -3.96
N ILE A 171 -3.70 4.05 -3.81
CA ILE A 171 -3.25 3.19 -4.93
C ILE A 171 -4.40 2.34 -5.48
N ALA A 172 -5.14 1.67 -4.60
CA ALA A 172 -6.27 0.84 -5.00
C ALA A 172 -7.35 1.67 -5.73
N ASN A 173 -7.66 2.87 -5.22
CA ASN A 173 -8.61 3.80 -5.84
C ASN A 173 -8.12 4.27 -7.21
N ALA A 174 -6.84 4.63 -7.33
CA ALA A 174 -6.26 5.07 -8.59
C ALA A 174 -6.33 3.97 -9.67
N LEU A 175 -5.98 2.73 -9.31
CA LEU A 175 -6.08 1.57 -10.20
C LEU A 175 -7.53 1.30 -10.62
N ASN A 176 -8.49 1.45 -9.71
CA ASN A 176 -9.90 1.25 -10.01
C ASN A 176 -10.43 2.30 -11.00
N ILE A 177 -10.03 3.57 -10.82
CA ILE A 177 -10.39 4.68 -11.72
C ILE A 177 -9.80 4.45 -13.12
N GLU A 178 -8.51 4.13 -13.22
CA GLU A 178 -7.87 3.85 -14.51
C GLU A 178 -8.45 2.58 -15.16
N GLY A 179 -8.78 1.56 -14.37
CA GLY A 179 -9.45 0.35 -14.84
C GLY A 179 -10.83 0.62 -15.43
N GLY A 180 -11.60 1.50 -14.79
CA GLY A 180 -12.88 1.95 -15.30
C GLY A 180 -12.74 2.68 -16.65
N LYS A 181 -11.75 3.58 -16.78
CA LYS A 181 -11.47 4.28 -18.05
C LYS A 181 -11.08 3.31 -19.15
N ALA A 182 -10.16 2.38 -18.87
CA ALA A 182 -9.72 1.36 -19.82
C ALA A 182 -10.88 0.48 -20.29
N PHE A 183 -11.74 0.05 -19.37
CA PHE A 183 -12.90 -0.78 -19.68
C PHE A 183 -13.91 -0.08 -20.59
N VAL A 184 -14.20 1.20 -20.34
CA VAL A 184 -15.06 2.01 -21.24
C VAL A 184 -14.44 2.14 -22.62
N ALA A 185 -13.11 2.22 -22.71
CA ALA A 185 -12.37 2.24 -23.97
C ALA A 185 -12.22 0.86 -24.63
N GLY A 186 -12.83 -0.20 -24.08
CA GLY A 186 -12.75 -1.56 -24.61
C GLY A 186 -11.39 -2.25 -24.37
N LYS A 187 -10.58 -1.74 -23.45
CA LYS A 187 -9.26 -2.25 -23.09
C LYS A 187 -9.25 -2.89 -21.70
N GLN A 188 -8.20 -3.65 -21.42
CA GLN A 188 -7.93 -4.22 -20.09
C GLN A 188 -6.59 -3.69 -19.58
N LEU A 189 -6.47 -3.50 -18.26
CA LEU A 189 -5.24 -3.04 -17.63
C LEU A 189 -4.13 -4.10 -17.69
N ASN A 190 -4.50 -5.38 -17.55
CA ASN A 190 -3.55 -6.49 -17.39
C ASN A 190 -2.51 -6.22 -16.28
N VAL A 191 -3.00 -5.81 -15.10
CA VAL A 191 -2.18 -5.46 -13.94
C VAL A 191 -2.41 -6.45 -12.82
N LEU A 192 -1.33 -6.92 -12.18
CA LEU A 192 -1.36 -7.70 -10.95
C LEU A 192 -0.86 -6.85 -9.79
N VAL A 193 -1.69 -6.69 -8.76
CA VAL A 193 -1.28 -6.08 -7.48
C VAL A 193 -0.89 -7.20 -6.52
N ALA A 194 0.37 -7.24 -6.12
CA ALA A 194 0.86 -8.17 -5.11
C ALA A 194 1.04 -7.44 -3.78
N LEU A 195 0.38 -7.93 -2.73
CA LEU A 195 0.51 -7.43 -1.36
C LEU A 195 1.30 -8.42 -0.53
N ASP A 196 2.48 -8.01 -0.09
CA ASP A 196 3.26 -8.73 0.90
C ASP A 196 2.80 -8.43 2.32
N GLU A 197 2.93 -9.41 3.21
CA GLU A 197 2.39 -9.41 4.57
C GLU A 197 0.94 -8.92 4.65
N ALA A 198 0.10 -9.44 3.75
CA ALA A 198 -1.28 -8.98 3.53
C ALA A 198 -2.15 -8.98 4.80
N HIS A 199 -1.87 -9.87 5.77
CA HIS A 199 -2.57 -9.89 7.06
C HIS A 199 -2.44 -8.59 7.87
N ARG A 200 -1.44 -7.75 7.58
CA ARG A 200 -1.28 -6.43 8.21
C ARG A 200 -2.28 -5.41 7.67
N TYR A 201 -2.75 -5.57 6.44
CA TYR A 201 -3.54 -4.57 5.71
C TYR A 201 -4.98 -5.02 5.41
N VAL A 202 -5.23 -6.32 5.41
CA VAL A 202 -6.55 -6.91 5.15
C VAL A 202 -6.94 -7.84 6.28
N LYS A 203 -7.36 -7.26 7.41
CA LYS A 203 -7.63 -8.00 8.65
C LYS A 203 -9.06 -8.57 8.65
N ASN A 204 -9.21 -9.77 9.22
CA ASN A 204 -10.51 -10.44 9.41
C ASN A 204 -11.40 -9.79 10.48
N TYR A 205 -10.84 -8.89 11.29
CA TYR A 205 -11.56 -8.19 12.35
C TYR A 205 -11.48 -6.68 12.13
N THR A 206 -12.54 -6.11 11.59
CA THR A 206 -12.87 -4.69 11.76
C THR A 206 -14.06 -4.66 12.71
N ARG A 207 -13.98 -3.92 13.82
CA ARG A 207 -15.11 -3.82 14.75
C ARG A 207 -16.32 -3.22 14.02
N SER A 208 -17.54 -3.64 14.34
CA SER A 208 -18.73 -2.96 13.81
C SER A 208 -18.69 -1.49 14.20
N GLY A 209 -18.69 -0.58 13.22
CA GLY A 209 -18.52 0.87 13.44
C GLY A 209 -17.06 1.33 13.50
N ASP A 210 -16.11 0.54 13.01
CA ASP A 210 -14.71 0.93 12.86
C ASP A 210 -14.52 1.82 11.62
N ASP A 211 -14.37 3.12 11.84
CA ASP A 211 -14.12 4.13 10.80
C ASP A 211 -12.62 4.37 10.55
N SER A 212 -11.75 3.44 10.96
CA SER A 212 -10.30 3.53 10.70
C SER A 212 -9.96 3.48 9.20
N GLU A 213 -8.78 3.99 8.84
CA GLU A 213 -8.29 3.83 7.48
C GLU A 213 -8.03 2.37 7.14
N MET A 214 -7.66 1.56 8.14
CA MET A 214 -7.49 0.13 7.96
C MET A 214 -8.80 -0.59 7.59
N ALA A 215 -9.90 -0.24 8.24
CA ALA A 215 -11.23 -0.79 7.91
C ALA A 215 -11.68 -0.37 6.51
N SER A 216 -11.48 0.92 6.17
CA SER A 216 -11.74 1.46 4.85
C SER A 216 -10.91 0.78 3.75
N LEU A 217 -9.63 0.53 4.02
CA LEU A 217 -8.73 -0.18 3.12
C LEU A 217 -9.18 -1.63 2.90
N THR A 218 -9.47 -2.35 3.99
CA THR A 218 -9.94 -3.74 3.94
C THR A 218 -11.19 -3.85 3.06
N LYS A 219 -12.17 -2.97 3.28
CA LYS A 219 -13.38 -2.90 2.46
C LYS A 219 -13.07 -2.62 0.98
N SER A 220 -12.14 -1.70 0.73
CA SER A 220 -11.71 -1.36 -0.64
C SER A 220 -11.10 -2.56 -1.36
N PHE A 221 -10.25 -3.35 -0.68
CA PHE A 221 -9.68 -4.57 -1.27
C PHE A 221 -10.72 -5.67 -1.49
N VAL A 222 -11.64 -5.88 -0.54
CA VAL A 222 -12.76 -6.83 -0.68
C VAL A 222 -13.63 -6.49 -1.90
N ASP A 223 -13.97 -5.21 -2.07
CA ASP A 223 -14.71 -4.76 -3.24
C ASP A 223 -13.89 -4.89 -4.52
N ALA A 224 -12.59 -4.61 -4.46
CA ALA A 224 -11.72 -4.69 -5.62
C ALA A 224 -11.58 -6.13 -6.13
N VAL A 225 -11.32 -7.12 -5.27
CA VAL A 225 -11.20 -8.53 -5.68
C VAL A 225 -12.48 -9.06 -6.33
N ARG A 226 -13.65 -8.54 -5.91
CA ARG A 226 -14.96 -8.93 -6.45
C ARG A 226 -15.26 -8.28 -7.81
N THR A 227 -14.89 -7.01 -7.98
CA THR A 227 -15.44 -6.18 -9.07
C THR A 227 -14.45 -5.82 -10.17
N THR A 228 -13.15 -5.90 -9.93
CA THR A 228 -12.14 -5.36 -10.86
C THR A 228 -11.65 -6.37 -11.89
N ARG A 229 -12.10 -7.63 -11.81
CA ARG A 229 -11.81 -8.67 -12.82
C ARG A 229 -12.16 -8.22 -14.24
N LYS A 230 -13.28 -7.51 -14.43
CA LYS A 230 -13.71 -6.95 -15.73
C LYS A 230 -12.72 -5.92 -16.29
N TYR A 231 -11.89 -5.32 -15.44
CA TYR A 231 -10.87 -4.33 -15.83
C TYR A 231 -9.52 -4.98 -16.16
N GLY A 232 -9.37 -6.29 -16.00
CA GLY A 232 -8.06 -6.95 -16.11
C GLY A 232 -7.12 -6.59 -14.96
N LEU A 233 -7.68 -6.30 -13.77
CA LEU A 233 -6.93 -6.08 -12.53
C LEU A 233 -7.02 -7.33 -11.66
N GLY A 234 -5.86 -7.92 -11.34
CA GLY A 234 -5.71 -9.07 -10.46
C GLY A 234 -5.07 -8.71 -9.14
N TYR A 235 -5.34 -9.52 -8.11
CA TYR A 235 -4.75 -9.36 -6.78
C TYR A 235 -4.09 -10.66 -6.33
N MET A 236 -2.92 -10.52 -5.73
CA MET A 236 -2.18 -11.58 -5.06
C MET A 236 -1.91 -11.13 -3.62
N PHE A 237 -2.26 -11.98 -2.66
CA PHE A 237 -2.02 -11.73 -1.24
C PHE A 237 -1.01 -12.75 -0.74
N ILE A 238 0.12 -12.28 -0.24
CA ILE A 238 1.18 -13.09 0.36
C ILE A 238 1.09 -12.87 1.87
N THR A 239 0.92 -13.96 2.62
CA THR A 239 0.72 -13.89 4.07
C THR A 239 1.23 -15.15 4.76
N GLN A 240 1.69 -14.99 5.99
CA GLN A 240 2.09 -16.09 6.87
C GLN A 240 0.89 -16.70 7.62
N THR A 241 -0.22 -15.96 7.73
CA THR A 241 -1.42 -16.39 8.47
C THR A 241 -2.66 -16.28 7.57
N LEU A 242 -3.35 -17.39 7.35
CA LEU A 242 -4.67 -17.44 6.74
C LEU A 242 -5.71 -16.90 7.74
N ALA A 243 -5.57 -17.21 9.03
CA ALA A 243 -6.60 -16.90 10.03
C ALA A 243 -6.85 -15.41 10.23
N SER A 244 -5.83 -14.61 9.95
CA SER A 244 -5.88 -13.16 10.08
C SER A 244 -6.40 -12.46 8.82
N LEU A 245 -6.41 -13.15 7.66
CA LEU A 245 -6.87 -12.57 6.40
C LEU A 245 -8.39 -12.53 6.35
N HIS A 246 -8.95 -11.47 5.77
CA HIS A 246 -10.39 -11.30 5.67
C HIS A 246 -11.05 -12.44 4.86
N ARG A 247 -12.07 -13.10 5.44
CA ARG A 247 -12.70 -14.30 4.87
C ARG A 247 -13.29 -14.08 3.47
N GLU A 248 -13.87 -12.92 3.21
CA GLU A 248 -14.39 -12.62 1.87
C GLU A 248 -13.27 -12.54 0.83
N ILE A 249 -12.06 -12.11 1.18
CA ILE A 249 -10.94 -12.13 0.23
C ILE A 249 -10.61 -13.59 -0.10
N ILE A 250 -10.40 -14.42 0.93
CA ILE A 250 -10.10 -15.85 0.76
C ILE A 250 -11.14 -16.52 -0.16
N GLY A 251 -12.43 -16.29 0.08
CA GLY A 251 -13.51 -16.86 -0.72
C GLY A 251 -13.58 -16.38 -2.17
N GLN A 252 -12.97 -15.24 -2.51
CA GLN A 252 -12.88 -14.73 -3.88
C GLN A 252 -11.61 -15.18 -4.62
N LEU A 253 -10.60 -15.70 -3.90
CA LEU A 253 -9.37 -16.19 -4.52
C LEU A 253 -9.65 -17.46 -5.33
N ARG A 254 -9.21 -17.43 -6.59
CA ARG A 254 -9.36 -18.57 -7.49
C ARG A 254 -8.20 -19.54 -7.42
N LEU A 255 -7.02 -19.04 -7.05
CA LEU A 255 -5.79 -19.79 -6.99
C LEU A 255 -5.18 -19.56 -5.62
N ASN A 256 -4.82 -20.65 -4.95
CA ASN A 256 -4.10 -20.59 -3.68
C ASN A 256 -2.82 -21.41 -3.80
N ALA A 257 -1.76 -20.90 -3.18
CA ALA A 257 -0.48 -21.59 -3.07
C ALA A 257 -0.11 -21.65 -1.58
N PHE A 258 -0.04 -22.85 -1.03
CA PHE A 258 0.27 -23.08 0.38
C PHE A 258 1.68 -23.65 0.50
N GLY A 259 2.60 -22.88 1.08
CA GLY A 259 3.94 -23.34 1.43
C GLY A 259 3.94 -24.09 2.78
N TYR A 260 5.11 -24.57 3.21
CA TYR A 260 5.28 -25.20 4.52
C TYR A 260 4.88 -24.27 5.69
N GLY A 261 4.30 -24.84 6.76
CA GLY A 261 4.12 -24.16 8.06
C GLY A 261 2.68 -24.08 8.58
N LEU A 262 1.66 -24.27 7.73
CA LEU A 262 0.24 -24.17 8.12
C LEU A 262 -0.31 -25.49 8.71
N THR A 263 0.42 -26.11 9.64
CA THR A 263 0.12 -27.46 10.14
C THR A 263 -0.41 -27.49 11.58
N THR A 264 -0.65 -26.34 12.21
CA THR A 264 -1.07 -26.27 13.62
C THR A 264 -2.19 -25.26 13.86
N GLY A 265 -3.05 -25.56 14.84
CA GLY A 265 -4.09 -24.65 15.33
C GLY A 265 -5.07 -24.17 14.26
N GLY A 266 -5.49 -22.90 14.36
CA GLY A 266 -6.51 -22.33 13.47
C GLY A 266 -6.10 -22.22 11.99
N GLU A 267 -4.79 -22.22 11.70
CA GLU A 267 -4.28 -22.25 10.32
C GLU A 267 -4.59 -23.58 9.65
N GLN A 268 -4.44 -24.69 10.40
CA GLN A 268 -4.78 -26.03 9.90
C GLN A 268 -6.28 -26.17 9.65
N ASP A 269 -7.11 -25.63 10.55
CA ASP A 269 -8.57 -25.70 10.42
C ASP A 269 -9.05 -24.95 9.16
N GLN A 270 -8.50 -23.76 8.89
CA GLN A 270 -8.81 -23.02 7.67
C GLN A 270 -8.28 -23.70 6.41
N LEU A 271 -7.07 -24.24 6.45
CA LEU A 271 -6.54 -25.01 5.33
C LEU A 271 -7.44 -26.21 5.02
N GLN A 272 -7.94 -26.89 6.07
CA GLN A 272 -8.86 -28.01 5.93
C GLN A 272 -10.21 -27.58 5.32
N GLU A 273 -10.74 -26.42 5.71
CA GLU A 273 -11.95 -25.83 5.14
C GLU A 273 -11.77 -25.50 3.64
N LEU A 274 -10.61 -24.97 3.24
CA LEU A 274 -10.33 -24.56 1.86
C LEU A 274 -10.06 -25.72 0.91
N VAL A 275 -9.34 -26.74 1.38
CA VAL A 275 -8.91 -27.86 0.53
C VAL A 275 -9.95 -28.98 0.53
N GLY A 276 -10.58 -29.27 1.66
CA GLY A 276 -11.59 -30.32 1.83
C GLY A 276 -11.10 -31.77 1.70
N ASP A 277 -10.04 -32.01 0.93
CA ASP A 277 -9.45 -33.33 0.66
C ASP A 277 -8.47 -33.76 1.77
N LYS A 278 -8.85 -34.83 2.49
CA LYS A 278 -8.05 -35.39 3.59
C LYS A 278 -6.73 -36.00 3.12
N GLU A 279 -6.67 -36.58 1.92
CA GLU A 279 -5.45 -37.20 1.40
C GLU A 279 -4.43 -36.13 1.02
N ALA A 280 -4.89 -35.08 0.32
CA ALA A 280 -4.06 -33.92 0.04
C ALA A 280 -3.56 -33.22 1.31
N LEU A 281 -4.41 -33.07 2.33
CA LEU A 281 -3.99 -32.51 3.63
C LEU A 281 -2.95 -33.39 4.34
N SER A 282 -3.04 -34.71 4.19
CA SER A 282 -2.03 -35.64 4.72
C SER A 282 -0.70 -35.48 4.00
N LEU A 283 -0.70 -35.32 2.68
CA LEU A 283 0.51 -35.07 1.90
C LEU A 283 1.12 -33.70 2.25
N TYR A 284 0.30 -32.66 2.37
CA TYR A 284 0.75 -31.34 2.81
C TYR A 284 1.44 -31.38 4.20
N LYS A 285 0.88 -32.12 5.17
CA LYS A 285 1.49 -32.31 6.50
C LYS A 285 2.84 -33.02 6.48
N SER A 286 3.16 -33.72 5.38
CA SER A 286 4.45 -34.36 5.19
C SER A 286 5.52 -33.43 4.60
N PHE A 287 5.19 -32.16 4.32
CA PHE A 287 6.15 -31.17 3.85
C PHE A 287 7.33 -31.07 4.82
N VAL A 288 8.53 -31.11 4.25
CA VAL A 288 9.78 -30.97 4.98
C VAL A 288 10.11 -29.49 5.13
N ASP A 289 10.66 -29.11 6.27
CA ASP A 289 11.13 -27.75 6.52
C ASP A 289 12.11 -27.30 5.42
N PRO A 290 11.78 -26.25 4.65
CA PRO A 290 12.60 -25.74 3.55
C PRO A 290 14.02 -25.32 3.98
N GLN A 291 14.22 -24.92 5.24
CA GLN A 291 15.53 -24.47 5.75
C GLN A 291 16.59 -25.58 5.65
N SER A 292 16.16 -26.84 5.74
CA SER A 292 17.07 -27.99 5.73
C SER A 292 17.58 -28.37 4.33
N ARG A 293 16.81 -28.09 3.27
CA ARG A 293 17.08 -28.62 1.91
C ARG A 293 17.09 -27.57 0.80
N ARG A 294 16.83 -26.28 1.11
CA ARG A 294 16.64 -25.19 0.13
C ARG A 294 15.63 -25.54 -0.99
N GLN A 295 14.70 -26.42 -0.64
CA GLN A 295 13.64 -26.93 -1.49
C GLN A 295 12.34 -26.53 -0.81
N PHE A 296 11.52 -25.74 -1.50
CA PHE A 296 10.30 -25.16 -0.96
C PHE A 296 9.06 -25.89 -1.53
N PRO A 297 8.46 -26.83 -0.78
CA PRO A 297 7.28 -27.54 -1.25
C PRO A 297 6.06 -26.61 -1.19
N PHE A 298 5.23 -26.67 -2.23
CA PHE A 298 3.98 -25.93 -2.31
C PHE A 298 2.83 -26.85 -2.74
N MET A 299 1.67 -26.61 -2.15
CA MET A 299 0.39 -27.17 -2.59
C MET A 299 -0.41 -26.07 -3.28
N PHE A 300 -0.75 -26.26 -4.55
CA PHE A 300 -1.56 -25.35 -5.34
C PHE A 300 -2.99 -25.88 -5.46
N THR A 301 -3.97 -25.00 -5.24
CA THR A 301 -5.38 -25.29 -5.51
C THR A 301 -5.96 -24.28 -6.50
N GLY A 302 -7.00 -24.68 -7.22
CA GLY A 302 -7.65 -23.86 -8.24
C GLY A 302 -7.23 -24.18 -9.69
N PRO A 303 -7.53 -23.27 -10.65
CA PRO A 303 -7.48 -23.56 -12.09
C PRO A 303 -6.06 -23.66 -12.67
N ALA A 304 -5.01 -23.40 -11.89
CA ALA A 304 -3.63 -23.66 -12.33
C ALA A 304 -3.24 -25.15 -12.24
N SER A 305 -3.99 -25.96 -11.49
CA SER A 305 -3.76 -27.40 -11.48
C SER A 305 -4.20 -27.99 -12.83
N PRO A 306 -3.37 -28.76 -13.55
CA PRO A 306 -3.84 -29.55 -14.69
C PRO A 306 -4.88 -30.60 -14.27
N LEU A 307 -4.97 -30.89 -12.96
CA LEU A 307 -6.00 -31.70 -12.32
C LEU A 307 -7.18 -30.85 -11.81
N SER A 308 -7.28 -29.57 -12.18
CA SER A 308 -8.35 -28.67 -11.72
C SER A 308 -9.75 -29.17 -12.08
N PHE A 309 -9.89 -29.96 -13.15
CA PHE A 309 -11.15 -30.64 -13.49
C PHE A 309 -11.62 -31.62 -12.41
N THR A 310 -10.70 -32.24 -11.67
CA THR A 310 -11.00 -33.16 -10.56
C THR A 310 -10.97 -32.47 -9.19
N GLY A 311 -10.64 -31.17 -9.15
CA GLY A 311 -10.46 -30.42 -7.92
C GLY A 311 -9.22 -30.81 -7.11
N MET A 312 -8.36 -31.69 -7.63
CA MET A 312 -7.20 -32.20 -6.90
C MET A 312 -6.07 -31.14 -6.82
N PRO A 313 -5.49 -30.94 -5.63
CA PRO A 313 -4.34 -30.06 -5.46
C PRO A 313 -3.11 -30.54 -6.25
N LEU A 314 -2.34 -29.59 -6.76
CA LEU A 314 -1.05 -29.84 -7.41
C LEU A 314 0.07 -29.62 -6.38
N PHE A 315 0.94 -30.60 -6.22
CA PHE A 315 2.11 -30.50 -5.36
C PHE A 315 3.36 -30.25 -6.19
N VAL A 316 4.10 -29.19 -5.88
CA VAL A 316 5.33 -28.83 -6.60
C VAL A 316 6.46 -28.52 -5.65
N GLN A 317 7.67 -28.85 -6.09
CA GLN A 317 8.89 -28.50 -5.41
C GLN A 317 9.50 -27.27 -6.09
N MET A 318 9.57 -26.15 -5.36
CA MET A 318 10.21 -24.93 -5.83
C MET A 318 11.68 -24.86 -5.40
N PHE A 319 12.50 -24.23 -6.23
CA PHE A 319 13.94 -24.08 -6.06
C PHE A 319 14.32 -22.60 -5.96
N THR A 320 15.35 -22.29 -5.18
CA THR A 320 15.84 -20.91 -5.02
C THR A 320 16.79 -20.48 -6.13
N SER A 321 17.25 -21.42 -6.96
CA SER A 321 18.09 -21.11 -8.12
C SER A 321 17.52 -21.76 -9.39
N PHE A 322 17.61 -21.02 -10.49
CA PHE A 322 17.26 -21.54 -11.81
C PHE A 322 18.10 -22.76 -12.19
N ARG A 323 19.37 -22.79 -11.73
CA ARG A 323 20.27 -23.91 -11.93
C ARG A 323 19.74 -25.20 -11.31
N ASP A 324 19.26 -25.15 -10.07
CA ASP A 324 18.74 -26.33 -9.37
C ASP A 324 17.43 -26.80 -10.00
N PHE A 325 16.57 -25.86 -10.42
CA PHE A 325 15.38 -26.17 -11.21
C PHE A 325 15.73 -26.91 -12.51
N CYS A 326 16.73 -26.41 -13.24
CA CYS A 326 17.23 -27.01 -14.47
C CYS A 326 17.77 -28.43 -14.27
N ALA A 327 18.54 -28.63 -13.20
CA ALA A 327 19.10 -29.94 -12.86
C ALA A 327 18.02 -30.96 -12.49
N ALA A 328 16.96 -30.53 -11.80
CA ALA A 328 15.82 -31.36 -11.46
C ALA A 328 14.90 -31.67 -12.67
N ASN A 329 14.95 -30.84 -13.72
CA ASN A 329 14.08 -30.92 -14.91
C ASN A 329 14.88 -30.97 -16.23
N PRO A 330 15.75 -31.97 -16.45
CA PRO A 330 16.70 -32.00 -17.57
C PRO A 330 16.05 -32.09 -18.96
N ASN A 331 14.78 -32.50 -19.04
CA ASN A 331 14.04 -32.57 -20.31
C ASN A 331 13.41 -31.23 -20.71
N TRP A 332 13.21 -30.30 -19.77
CA TRP A 332 12.69 -28.96 -20.05
C TRP A 332 13.80 -28.01 -20.51
N THR A 333 15.03 -28.24 -20.04
CA THR A 333 16.20 -27.41 -20.36
C THR A 333 16.75 -27.65 -21.75
N LYS A 334 16.55 -28.83 -22.33
CA LYS A 334 16.88 -29.08 -23.74
C LYS A 334 16.02 -28.23 -24.67
N THR A 335 14.72 -28.13 -24.41
CA THR A 335 13.79 -27.28 -25.17
C THR A 335 14.01 -25.79 -24.88
N ALA A 336 14.31 -25.43 -23.62
CA ALA A 336 14.61 -24.04 -23.25
C ALA A 336 15.97 -23.55 -23.80
N ALA A 337 16.96 -24.42 -23.99
CA ALA A 337 18.23 -24.04 -24.62
C ALA A 337 18.04 -23.65 -26.11
N ASP A 338 17.17 -24.35 -26.82
CA ASP A 338 16.81 -24.04 -28.21
C ASP A 338 15.95 -22.75 -28.33
N GLU A 339 15.17 -22.43 -27.29
CA GLU A 339 14.38 -21.19 -27.21
C GLU A 339 15.19 -19.98 -26.68
N VAL A 340 16.15 -20.17 -25.78
CA VAL A 340 16.99 -19.09 -25.21
C VAL A 340 17.97 -18.51 -26.24
N GLU A 341 18.40 -19.30 -27.23
CA GLU A 341 19.16 -18.78 -28.38
C GLU A 341 18.33 -17.82 -29.25
N ASN A 342 16.99 -17.87 -29.13
CA ASN A 342 16.04 -17.02 -29.86
C ASN A 342 15.17 -16.11 -28.95
N ALA A 343 15.40 -16.11 -27.64
CA ALA A 343 14.57 -15.37 -26.70
C ALA A 343 14.95 -13.88 -26.68
N PRO A 344 13.97 -12.94 -26.67
CA PRO A 344 14.25 -11.54 -26.45
C PRO A 344 14.92 -11.36 -25.08
N LYS A 345 15.98 -10.53 -25.04
CA LYS A 345 16.73 -10.23 -23.82
C LYS A 345 15.79 -9.93 -22.65
N PRO A 346 16.09 -10.41 -21.43
CA PRO A 346 15.29 -10.10 -20.27
C PRO A 346 15.12 -8.59 -20.14
N ALA A 347 13.90 -8.20 -19.82
CA ALA A 347 13.52 -6.84 -19.51
C ALA A 347 14.58 -6.16 -18.63
N PRO A 348 15.05 -4.94 -18.97
CA PRO A 348 15.76 -4.15 -17.99
C PRO A 348 14.84 -3.98 -16.78
N VAL A 349 15.28 -4.43 -15.60
CA VAL A 349 14.63 -4.07 -14.35
C VAL A 349 14.71 -2.55 -14.28
N ILE A 350 13.59 -1.87 -14.45
CA ILE A 350 13.50 -0.44 -14.15
C ILE A 350 13.44 -0.35 -12.63
N THR A 351 14.59 -0.49 -11.98
CA THR A 351 14.78 0.09 -10.66
C THR A 351 14.66 1.58 -10.88
N THR A 352 13.55 2.18 -10.45
CA THR A 352 13.58 3.61 -10.15
C THR A 352 14.54 3.77 -8.97
N GLU A 353 15.84 3.87 -9.26
CA GLU A 353 16.85 4.38 -8.33
C GLU A 353 16.56 5.87 -8.09
N ARG A 354 15.48 6.13 -7.36
CA ARG A 354 15.18 7.40 -6.72
C ARG A 354 14.58 7.04 -5.37
N GLY A 355 15.49 6.76 -4.44
CA GLY A 355 15.20 6.06 -3.20
C GLY A 355 14.11 6.70 -2.34
N PHE A 356 13.28 5.84 -1.77
CA PHE A 356 13.33 5.66 -0.32
C PHE A 356 14.27 4.47 -0.06
N GLY A 357 15.43 4.71 0.55
CA GLY A 357 16.49 3.71 0.72
C GLY A 357 17.43 3.61 -0.48
N SER A 358 18.74 3.62 -0.22
CA SER A 358 19.77 3.43 -1.25
C SER A 358 19.71 2.00 -1.80
N SER A 359 20.05 1.80 -3.08
CA SER A 359 20.24 0.47 -3.67
C SER A 359 21.31 -0.35 -2.94
N GLU A 360 22.20 0.32 -2.20
CA GLU A 360 23.10 -0.31 -1.22
C GLU A 360 22.35 -0.98 -0.07
N ALA A 361 21.27 -0.41 0.49
CA ALA A 361 20.52 -1.04 1.57
C ALA A 361 19.82 -2.33 1.12
N PHE A 362 19.29 -2.36 -0.11
CA PHE A 362 18.68 -3.57 -0.70
C PHE A 362 19.72 -4.65 -1.03
N ASN A 363 20.88 -4.26 -1.59
CA ASN A 363 21.98 -5.19 -1.86
C ASN A 363 22.66 -5.67 -0.57
N THR A 364 22.70 -4.83 0.48
CA THR A 364 23.23 -5.19 1.79
C THR A 364 22.24 -6.10 2.52
N ALA A 365 20.92 -5.85 2.47
CA ALA A 365 19.91 -6.76 3.05
C ALA A 365 19.88 -8.13 2.35
N ARG A 366 20.09 -8.17 1.02
CA ARG A 366 20.21 -9.44 0.28
C ARG A 366 21.47 -10.24 0.65
N ASN A 367 22.52 -9.56 1.10
CA ASN A 367 23.81 -10.17 1.44
C ASN A 367 24.04 -10.30 2.96
N ALA A 368 23.23 -9.68 3.82
CA ALA A 368 23.44 -9.65 5.27
C ALA A 368 22.70 -10.77 6.03
N ASP A 369 21.77 -11.49 5.38
CA ASP A 369 21.11 -12.68 5.95
C ASP A 369 21.68 -14.01 5.42
N PHE A 370 22.87 -13.98 4.81
CA PHE A 370 23.61 -15.18 4.42
C PHE A 370 25.12 -14.98 4.64
N ASP A 371 25.51 -14.86 5.91
CA ASP A 371 26.79 -15.35 6.42
C ASP A 371 26.57 -16.07 7.77
#